data_AF-X1DWU2-F1
#
_entry.id   AF-X1DWU2-F1
#
_cell.length_a   1.000
_cell.length_b   1.000
_cell.length_c   1.000
_cell.angle_alpha   90.00
_cell.angle_beta   90.00
_cell.angle_gamma   90.00
#
_symmetry.space_group_name_H-M   'P 1'
#
loop_
_entity.id
_entity.type
_entity.pdbx_description
1 polymer ?
#
loop_
_entity_poly.entity_id
_entity_poly.type
_entity_poly.pdbx_seq_one_letter_code
_entity_poly.pdbx_strand_id
1 'polypeptide(L)'
;SVAGGANPAWSTDGREIYYFQGREFIAVTITVDPAFRVVNRRTLFEGDFRQYRWQRQYDVHPDGRHFVMIEDPPGGHLEVILNWFTDLERTFDRGN
;
A
#
# COMPACT_ATOMS: atom_id res chain seq x y z
N SER A 1 -8.48 -19.78 -0.29
CA SER A 1 -7.20 -19.06 -0.53
C SER A 1 -7.30 -17.68 0.08
N VAL A 2 -6.31 -17.22 0.85
CA VAL A 2 -6.35 -15.91 1.55
C VAL A 2 -5.80 -14.76 0.70
N ALA A 3 -6.13 -14.75 -0.61
CA ALA A 3 -5.70 -13.74 -1.60
C ALA A 3 -4.17 -13.54 -1.80
N GLY A 4 -3.30 -14.16 -1.00
CA GLY A 4 -1.85 -14.10 -1.15
C GLY A 4 -1.30 -12.74 -0.75
N GLY A 5 -0.83 -12.59 0.49
CA GLY A 5 -0.15 -11.39 0.96
C GLY A 5 1.11 -11.08 0.15
N ALA A 6 1.48 -9.79 0.06
CA ALA A 6 2.66 -9.33 -0.66
C ALA A 6 3.77 -8.84 0.29
N ASN A 7 5.02 -9.06 -0.12
CA ASN A 7 6.22 -8.52 0.52
C ASN A 7 6.31 -8.79 2.04
N PRO A 8 6.37 -10.07 2.49
CA PRO A 8 6.32 -10.38 3.92
C PRO A 8 7.60 -9.97 4.67
N ALA A 9 7.44 -9.65 5.96
CA ALA A 9 8.53 -9.47 6.91
C ALA A 9 8.27 -10.27 8.18
N TRP A 10 9.31 -10.88 8.74
CA TRP A 10 9.24 -11.54 10.04
C TRP A 10 9.44 -10.53 11.16
N SER A 11 8.75 -10.74 12.29
CA SER A 11 9.13 -10.09 13.54
C SER A 11 10.50 -10.57 14.01
N THR A 12 11.18 -9.73 14.79
CA THR A 12 12.52 -10.04 15.34
C THR A 12 12.53 -11.30 16.21
N ASP A 13 11.41 -11.61 16.88
CA ASP A 13 11.26 -12.82 17.70
C ASP A 13 10.79 -14.06 16.90
N GLY A 14 10.54 -13.91 15.60
CA GLY A 14 10.11 -14.99 14.71
C GLY A 14 8.69 -15.51 14.94
N ARG A 15 7.86 -14.81 15.72
CA ARG A 15 6.49 -15.25 16.06
C ARG A 15 5.39 -14.62 15.22
N GLU A 16 5.70 -13.53 14.51
CA GLU A 16 4.75 -12.84 13.64
C GLU A 16 5.29 -12.65 12.23
N ILE A 17 4.39 -12.64 11.26
CA ILE A 17 4.64 -12.24 9.88
C ILE A 17 3.77 -11.03 9.57
N TYR A 18 4.39 -9.97 9.06
CA TYR A 18 3.73 -8.77 8.59
C TYR A 18 3.68 -8.76 7.06
N TYR A 19 2.57 -8.33 6.47
CA TYR A 19 2.45 -8.19 5.01
C TYR A 19 1.30 -7.27 4.61
N PHE A 20 1.31 -6.83 3.35
CA PHE A 20 0.18 -6.12 2.76
C PHE A 20 -0.81 -7.08 2.08
N GLN A 21 -2.09 -6.83 2.28
CA GLN A 21 -3.18 -7.40 1.49
C GLN A 21 -4.09 -6.26 1.00
N GLY A 22 -3.92 -5.84 -0.25
CA GLY A 22 -4.60 -4.65 -0.75
C GLY A 22 -4.19 -3.42 0.07
N ARG A 23 -5.16 -2.75 0.69
CA ARG A 23 -4.93 -1.56 1.52
C ARG A 23 -4.61 -1.88 2.98
N GLU A 24 -4.72 -3.14 3.38
CA GLU A 24 -4.53 -3.57 4.76
C GLU A 24 -3.07 -3.97 5.00
N PHE A 25 -2.48 -3.43 6.06
CA PHE A 25 -1.24 -3.95 6.64
C PHE A 25 -1.59 -4.91 7.77
N ILE A 26 -1.19 -6.17 7.63
CA ILE A 26 -1.67 -7.29 8.44
C ILE A 26 -0.52 -7.87 9.26
N ALA A 27 -0.79 -8.20 10.52
CA ALA A 27 0.03 -9.08 11.34
C ALA A 27 -0.60 -10.46 11.46
N VAL A 28 0.19 -11.50 11.26
CA VAL A 28 -0.18 -12.90 11.47
C VAL A 28 0.71 -13.49 12.54
N THR A 29 0.12 -13.90 13.65
CA THR A 29 0.82 -14.64 14.70
C THR A 29 0.82 -16.12 14.37
N ILE A 30 1.98 -16.77 14.46
CA ILE A 30 2.14 -18.19 14.22
C ILE A 30 2.60 -18.92 15.49
N THR A 31 2.38 -20.24 15.54
CA THR A 31 3.15 -21.14 16.39
C THR A 31 3.75 -22.24 15.53
N VAL A 32 4.90 -22.75 15.93
CA VAL A 32 5.59 -23.87 15.27
C VAL A 32 5.52 -25.17 16.10
N ASP A 33 5.13 -25.07 17.37
CA ASP A 33 4.98 -26.20 18.30
C ASP A 33 3.49 -26.38 18.65
N PRO A 34 2.93 -27.60 18.56
CA PRO A 34 3.54 -28.84 18.04
C PRO A 34 3.60 -28.93 16.51
N ALA A 35 2.99 -27.98 15.82
CA ALA A 35 3.01 -27.87 14.37
C ALA A 35 2.86 -26.41 13.95
N PHE A 36 3.36 -26.10 12.75
CA PHE A 36 3.15 -24.79 12.13
C PHE A 36 1.65 -24.51 11.94
N ARG A 37 1.15 -23.46 12.58
CA ARG A 37 -0.21 -22.96 12.37
C ARG A 37 -0.32 -21.47 12.62
N VAL A 38 -1.23 -20.83 11.90
CA VAL A 38 -1.68 -19.47 12.20
C VAL A 38 -2.55 -19.52 13.45
N VAL A 39 -2.24 -18.65 14.42
CA VAL A 39 -2.93 -18.56 15.71
C VAL A 39 -3.85 -17.35 15.75
N ASN A 40 -3.42 -16.26 15.12
CA ASN A 40 -4.17 -15.02 15.03
C ASN A 40 -3.83 -14.27 13.74
N ARG A 41 -4.78 -13.46 13.27
CA ARG A 41 -4.60 -12.54 12.16
C ARG A 41 -5.33 -11.25 12.49
N ARG A 42 -4.65 -10.12 12.39
CA ARG A 42 -5.23 -8.80 12.67
C ARG A 42 -4.71 -7.75 11.72
N THR A 43 -5.58 -6.84 11.30
CA THR A 43 -5.21 -5.62 10.59
C THR A 43 -4.57 -4.66 11.60
N LEU A 44 -3.37 -4.17 11.29
CA LEU A 44 -2.67 -3.16 12.07
C LEU A 44 -3.04 -1.75 11.60
N PHE A 45 -3.05 -1.56 10.28
CA PHE A 45 -3.33 -0.29 9.62
C PHE A 45 -4.08 -0.55 8.32
N GLU A 46 -4.84 0.45 7.88
CA GLU A 46 -5.50 0.47 6.58
C GLU A 46 -5.25 1.83 5.92
N GLY A 47 -4.84 1.85 4.66
CA GLY A 47 -4.52 3.08 3.97
C GLY A 47 -3.99 2.89 2.56
N ASP A 48 -3.87 4.02 1.85
CA ASP A 48 -3.14 4.08 0.60
C ASP A 48 -1.66 4.21 0.92
N PHE A 49 -0.96 3.08 0.90
CA PHE A 49 0.49 3.03 1.07
C PHE A 49 1.15 2.65 -0.24
N ARG A 50 2.33 3.22 -0.48
CA ARG A 50 3.18 2.84 -1.61
C ARG A 50 3.48 1.35 -1.53
N GLN A 51 3.15 0.63 -2.59
CA GLN A 51 3.42 -0.79 -2.70
C GLN A 51 4.14 -1.09 -4.02
N TYR A 52 5.12 -1.98 -3.95
CA TYR A 52 5.84 -2.45 -5.12
C TYR A 52 5.88 -3.98 -5.10
N ARG A 53 5.70 -4.60 -6.27
CA ARG A 53 5.53 -6.06 -6.37
C ARG A 53 6.75 -6.86 -5.91
N TRP A 54 7.94 -6.30 -6.09
CA TRP A 54 9.20 -7.03 -5.97
C TRP A 54 10.01 -6.67 -4.73
N GLN A 55 9.58 -5.68 -3.95
CA GLN A 55 10.32 -5.23 -2.78
C GLN A 55 9.36 -4.65 -1.73
N ARG A 56 9.74 -4.82 -0.46
CA ARG A 56 9.06 -4.15 0.66
C ARG A 56 9.20 -2.63 0.49
N GLN A 57 8.10 -1.92 0.72
CA GLN A 57 8.05 -0.45 0.80
C GLN A 57 7.75 0.00 2.24
N TYR A 58 8.08 -0.87 3.19
CA TYR A 58 7.95 -0.67 4.61
C TYR A 58 9.11 -1.35 5.33
N ASP A 59 9.36 -0.94 6.56
CA ASP A 59 10.28 -1.63 7.46
C ASP A 59 9.69 -1.75 8.87
N VAL A 60 10.16 -2.75 9.61
CA VAL A 60 9.71 -3.06 10.97
C VAL A 60 10.81 -2.66 11.93
N HIS A 61 10.50 -1.78 12.87
CA HIS A 61 11.46 -1.39 13.91
C HIS A 61 11.81 -2.61 14.79
N PRO A 62 13.05 -2.74 15.31
CA PRO A 62 13.47 -3.90 16.11
C PRO A 62 12.64 -4.17 17.37
N ASP A 63 11.88 -3.20 17.86
CA ASP A 63 10.96 -3.39 18.99
C ASP A 63 9.65 -4.11 18.62
N GLY A 64 9.42 -4.36 17.33
CA GLY A 64 8.25 -5.09 16.82
C GLY A 64 6.92 -4.34 16.94
N ARG A 65 6.93 -3.06 17.35
CA ARG A 65 5.72 -2.26 17.57
C ARG A 65 5.62 -1.03 16.70
N HIS A 66 6.74 -0.58 16.15
CA HIS A 66 6.79 0.57 15.25
C HIS A 66 7.11 0.13 13.82
N PHE A 67 6.52 0.85 12.87
CA PHE A 67 6.62 0.58 11.45
C PHE A 67 6.87 1.90 10.72
N VAL A 68 7.69 1.85 9.66
CA VAL A 68 7.83 2.97 8.73
C VAL A 68 7.22 2.54 7.41
N MET A 69 6.28 3.34 6.91
CA MET A 69 5.56 3.13 5.66
C MET A 69 5.45 4.48 4.93
N ILE A 70 5.40 4.44 3.60
CA ILE A 70 5.22 5.63 2.78
C ILE A 70 3.75 5.70 2.37
N GLU A 71 3.04 6.75 2.78
CA GLU A 71 1.71 7.05 2.26
C GLU A 71 1.77 7.35 0.76
N ASP A 72 0.86 6.77 0.00
CA ASP A 72 0.67 7.13 -1.40
C ASP A 72 -0.34 8.28 -1.47
N PRO A 73 0.08 9.52 -1.78
CA PRO A 73 -0.86 10.62 -1.90
C PRO A 73 -1.86 10.31 -3.02
N PRO A 74 -3.11 10.80 -2.91
CA PRO A 74 -4.07 10.66 -3.99
C PRO A 74 -3.46 11.18 -5.30
N GLY A 75 -3.61 10.39 -6.36
CA GLY A 75 -3.02 10.68 -7.67
C GLY A 75 -3.38 12.10 -8.13
N GLY A 76 -2.41 12.78 -8.76
CA GLY A 76 -2.65 14.08 -9.36
C GLY A 76 -3.76 14.04 -10.40
N HIS A 77 -4.54 15.10 -10.49
CA HIS A 77 -5.53 15.24 -11.55
C HIS A 77 -4.84 15.55 -12.88
N LEU A 78 -5.01 14.68 -13.87
CA LEU A 78 -4.56 14.92 -15.24
C LEU A 78 -5.76 15.40 -16.07
N GLU A 79 -5.76 16.68 -16.41
CA GLU A 79 -6.70 17.24 -17.36
C GLU A 79 -6.03 17.32 -18.74
N VAL A 80 -6.62 16.68 -19.74
CA VAL A 80 -6.14 16.74 -21.12
C VAL A 80 -7.09 17.62 -21.92
N ILE A 81 -6.64 18.82 -22.25
CA ILE A 81 -7.38 19.73 -23.12
C ILE A 81 -6.87 19.57 -24.54
N LEU A 82 -7.72 19.03 -25.42
CA LEU A 82 -7.42 18.88 -26.83
C LEU A 82 -7.83 20.15 -27.59
N ASN A 83 -7.10 20.50 -28.64
CA ASN A 83 -7.41 21.65 -29.51
C ASN A 83 -7.47 23.01 -28.78
N TRP A 84 -6.73 23.18 -27.68
CA TRP A 84 -6.72 24.42 -26.88
C TRP A 84 -6.58 25.69 -27.73
N PHE A 85 -5.67 25.70 -28.71
CA PHE A 85 -5.46 26.87 -29.56
C PHE A 85 -6.65 27.15 -30.49
N THR A 86 -7.28 26.12 -31.05
CA THR A 86 -8.49 26.28 -31.88
C THR A 86 -9.67 26.78 -31.06
N ASP A 87 -9.85 26.28 -29.84
CA ASP A 87 -10.93 26.74 -28.96
C ASP A 87 -10.65 28.16 -28.42
N LEU A 88 -9.39 28.52 -28.21
CA LEU A 88 -8.98 29.87 -27.85
C LEU A 88 -9.30 30.86 -28.99
N GLU A 89 -8.92 30.56 -30.23
CA GLU A 89 -9.23 31.37 -31.41
C GLU A 89 -10.74 31.58 -31.58
N ARG A 90 -11.53 30.50 -31.49
CA ARG A 90 -13.01 30.58 -31.54
C ARG A 90 -13.62 31.48 -30.46
N THR A 91 -12.99 31.54 -29.28
CA THR A 91 -13.47 32.37 -28.18
C THR A 91 -13.23 33.86 -28.48
N PHE A 92 -12.09 34.20 -29.08
CA PHE A 92 -11.81 35.56 -29.52
C PHE A 92 -12.67 36.00 -30.71
N ASP A 93 -12.93 35.09 -31.67
CA ASP A 93 -13.77 35.39 -32.84
C ASP A 93 -15.24 35.63 -32.49
N ARG A 94 -15.75 35.02 -31.41
CA ARG A 94 -17.13 35.23 -30.92
C ARG A 94 -17.30 36.51 -30.09
N GLY A 95 -16.21 37.16 -29.70
CA GLY A 95 -16.21 38.42 -28.94
C GLY A 95 -16.21 39.68 -29.81
N ASN A 96 -16.16 39.53 -31.13
CA ASN A 96 -16.27 40.60 -32.13
C ASN A 96 -17.62 40.58 -32.83
#